data_AF-A0A0J6IM77-F1
#
_entry.id   AF-A0A0J6IM77-F1
#
_cell.length_a   1.000
_cell.length_b   1.000
_cell.length_c   1.000
_cell.angle_alpha   90.00
_cell.angle_beta   90.00
_cell.angle_gamma   90.00
#
_symmetry.space_group_name_H-M   'P 1'
#
loop_
_entity.id
_entity.type
_entity.pdbx_description
1 polymer ?
#
loop_
_entity_poly.entity_id
_entity_poly.type
_entity_poly.pdbx_seq_one_letter_code
_entity_poly.pdbx_strand_id
1 'polypeptide(L)'
;MSISDTPFDYDQYATARLSLAALIQEDFAEAIAHVRKCDHLILASTENLGSVEALSAAVHAHSLYLAACDLARSGHFSAMFPLMRTAMESAVYGYLFNTEEGLIDKWRNRHVTTECFNESKQAFTRAMTRFRTSIQKHDQHSGDTPYTELLMSLYDAAIDYGAHPNPIALTNNMSVSVEDNQIKFSYDYLRTDLVGIRQGFFACFDYGMAIAVINHFSRMVIDPTLPGLDATFVQFYRETNAVSDKLHGEPIGFKNRYYDRINTFVPTPV
;
A
#
# COMPACT_ATOMS: atom_id res chain seq x y z
N MET A 1 -11.07 24.59 -27.46
CA MET A 1 -11.13 23.16 -27.07
C MET A 1 -12.41 22.59 -27.68
N SER A 2 -12.29 21.79 -28.74
CA SER A 2 -13.38 20.91 -29.14
C SER A 2 -13.25 19.67 -28.26
N ILE A 3 -14.30 19.35 -27.50
CA ILE A 3 -14.41 18.06 -26.81
C ILE A 3 -14.84 17.08 -27.91
N SER A 4 -14.13 15.96 -28.05
CA SER A 4 -14.53 14.90 -28.97
C SER A 4 -15.93 14.41 -28.59
N ASP A 5 -16.86 14.37 -29.55
CA ASP A 5 -18.22 13.84 -29.39
C ASP A 5 -18.27 12.30 -29.32
N THR A 6 -17.13 11.61 -29.28
CA THR A 6 -17.08 10.15 -29.20
C THR A 6 -17.61 9.69 -27.85
N PRO A 7 -18.76 8.98 -27.80
CA PRO A 7 -19.28 8.46 -26.54
C PRO A 7 -18.35 7.41 -25.95
N PHE A 8 -18.46 7.17 -24.63
CA PHE A 8 -17.72 6.09 -23.97
C PHE A 8 -18.09 4.74 -24.60
N ASP A 9 -17.09 4.00 -25.06
CA ASP A 9 -17.27 2.69 -25.67
C ASP A 9 -17.35 1.60 -24.60
N TYR A 10 -18.58 1.23 -24.24
CA TYR A 10 -18.85 0.20 -23.23
C TYR A 10 -18.41 -1.20 -23.66
N ASP A 11 -18.47 -1.51 -24.96
CA ASP A 11 -18.11 -2.82 -25.48
C ASP A 11 -16.59 -3.00 -25.48
N GLN A 12 -15.85 -1.95 -25.86
CA GLN A 12 -14.40 -1.91 -25.71
C GLN A 12 -13.97 -2.08 -24.24
N TYR A 13 -14.63 -1.36 -23.32
CA TYR A 13 -14.37 -1.48 -21.89
C TYR A 13 -14.63 -2.90 -21.36
N ALA A 14 -15.79 -3.48 -21.70
CA ALA A 14 -16.15 -4.83 -21.25
C ALA A 14 -15.15 -5.88 -21.78
N THR A 15 -14.74 -5.74 -23.05
CA THR A 15 -13.74 -6.60 -23.69
C THR A 15 -12.38 -6.47 -23.00
N ALA A 16 -11.91 -5.23 -22.76
CA ALA A 16 -10.65 -4.98 -22.08
C ALA A 16 -10.62 -5.59 -20.67
N ARG A 17 -11.73 -5.49 -19.92
CA ARG A 17 -11.87 -6.08 -18.58
C ARG A 17 -11.75 -7.60 -18.60
N LEU A 18 -12.42 -8.27 -19.55
CA LEU A 18 -12.35 -9.73 -19.69
C LEU A 18 -10.96 -10.20 -20.09
N SER A 19 -10.34 -9.53 -21.07
CA SER A 19 -8.98 -9.83 -21.51
C SER A 19 -7.95 -9.64 -20.39
N LEU A 20 -8.09 -8.57 -19.59
CA LEU A 20 -7.23 -8.34 -18.43
C LEU A 20 -7.39 -9.44 -17.38
N ALA A 21 -8.63 -9.85 -17.08
CA ALA A 21 -8.89 -10.92 -16.12
C ALA A 21 -8.26 -12.25 -16.57
N ALA A 22 -8.37 -12.59 -17.85
CA ALA A 22 -7.74 -13.77 -18.43
C ALA A 22 -6.20 -13.69 -18.35
N LEU A 23 -5.62 -12.56 -18.78
CA LEU A 23 -4.18 -12.29 -18.73
C LEU A 23 -3.62 -12.45 -17.30
N ILE A 24 -4.28 -11.84 -16.31
CA ILE A 24 -3.85 -11.94 -14.91
C ILE A 24 -3.96 -13.39 -14.40
N GLN A 25 -5.00 -14.11 -14.80
CA GLN A 25 -5.21 -15.48 -14.35
C GLN A 25 -4.19 -16.46 -14.94
N GLU A 26 -3.78 -16.24 -16.19
CA GLU A 26 -2.86 -17.11 -16.93
C GLU A 26 -1.38 -16.76 -16.64
N ASP A 27 -1.01 -15.50 -16.80
CA ASP A 27 0.41 -15.08 -16.79
C ASP A 27 0.91 -14.66 -15.40
N PHE A 28 0.00 -14.40 -14.46
CA PHE A 28 0.33 -13.91 -13.12
C PHE A 28 -0.09 -14.88 -12.00
N ALA A 29 -0.26 -16.17 -12.32
CA ALA A 29 -0.67 -17.19 -11.34
C ALA A 29 0.26 -17.26 -10.11
N GLU A 30 1.58 -17.14 -10.30
CA GLU A 30 2.55 -17.10 -9.20
C GLU A 30 2.41 -15.83 -8.35
N ALA A 31 2.17 -14.68 -8.99
CA ALA A 31 1.91 -13.43 -8.28
C ALA A 31 0.65 -13.54 -7.41
N ILE A 32 -0.44 -14.11 -7.96
CA ILE A 32 -1.68 -14.38 -7.22
C ILE A 32 -1.41 -15.31 -6.03
N ALA A 33 -0.61 -16.36 -6.22
CA ALA A 33 -0.24 -17.26 -5.13
C ALA A 33 0.57 -16.54 -4.04
N HIS A 34 1.45 -15.61 -4.42
CA HIS A 34 2.22 -14.82 -3.47
C HIS A 34 1.37 -13.80 -2.70
N VAL A 35 0.40 -13.14 -3.35
CA VAL A 35 -0.60 -12.29 -2.65
C VAL A 35 -1.34 -13.08 -1.58
N ARG A 36 -1.71 -14.35 -1.85
CA ARG A 36 -2.34 -15.22 -0.83
C ARG A 36 -1.42 -15.54 0.34
N LYS A 37 -0.10 -15.61 0.13
CA LYS A 37 0.85 -15.76 1.23
C LYS A 37 0.93 -14.48 2.06
N CYS A 38 0.92 -13.31 1.43
CA CYS A 38 0.83 -12.02 2.14
C CYS A 38 -0.45 -11.91 2.97
N ASP A 39 -1.60 -12.31 2.40
CA ASP A 39 -2.89 -12.41 3.11
C ASP A 39 -2.80 -13.26 4.38
N HIS A 40 -2.32 -14.50 4.26
CA HIS A 40 -2.10 -15.36 5.42
C HIS A 40 -1.11 -14.77 6.44
N LEU A 41 -0.06 -14.11 5.98
CA LEU A 41 0.95 -13.50 6.84
C LEU A 41 0.34 -12.34 7.66
N ILE A 42 -0.53 -11.52 7.06
CA ILE A 42 -1.28 -10.48 7.77
C ILE A 42 -2.18 -11.13 8.82
N LEU A 43 -2.98 -12.14 8.45
CA LEU A 43 -3.87 -12.81 9.40
C LEU A 43 -3.10 -13.40 10.59
N ALA A 44 -1.99 -14.10 10.34
CA ALA A 44 -1.13 -14.65 11.39
C ALA A 44 -0.53 -13.56 12.30
N SER A 45 -0.28 -12.36 11.75
CA SER A 45 0.17 -11.20 12.51
C SER A 45 -0.92 -10.55 13.37
N THR A 46 -2.20 -10.92 13.21
CA THR A 46 -3.31 -10.36 14.00
C THR A 46 -3.57 -11.09 15.32
N GLU A 47 -2.99 -12.29 15.48
CA GLU A 47 -3.18 -13.11 16.67
C GLU A 47 -2.60 -12.44 17.92
N ASN A 48 -3.37 -12.45 19.02
CA ASN A 48 -2.95 -11.89 20.32
C ASN A 48 -2.55 -10.41 20.26
N LEU A 49 -3.17 -9.63 19.36
CA LEU A 49 -3.05 -8.17 19.38
C LEU A 49 -3.74 -7.61 20.62
N GLY A 50 -2.94 -7.27 21.62
CA GLY A 50 -3.31 -6.75 22.96
C GLY A 50 -4.76 -6.31 23.15
N SER A 51 -5.05 -5.05 22.82
CA SER A 51 -6.40 -4.48 22.99
C SER A 51 -7.36 -4.85 21.85
N VAL A 52 -8.67 -4.84 22.13
CA VAL A 52 -9.73 -5.05 21.13
C VAL A 52 -9.67 -3.97 20.04
N GLU A 53 -9.30 -2.74 20.39
CA GLU A 53 -9.06 -1.64 19.46
C GLU A 53 -7.89 -1.93 18.53
N ALA A 54 -6.79 -2.47 19.06
CA ALA A 54 -5.64 -2.86 18.25
C ALA A 54 -6.00 -3.97 17.26
N LEU A 55 -6.71 -5.00 17.72
CA LEU A 55 -7.23 -6.06 16.85
C LEU A 55 -8.17 -5.50 15.78
N SER A 56 -9.10 -4.62 16.17
CA SER A 56 -10.04 -4.00 15.23
C SER A 56 -9.33 -3.20 14.14
N ALA A 57 -8.29 -2.45 14.51
CA ALA A 57 -7.49 -1.68 13.57
C ALA A 57 -6.68 -2.58 12.61
N ALA A 58 -6.13 -3.70 13.10
CA ALA A 58 -5.42 -4.66 12.27
C ALA A 58 -6.35 -5.43 11.31
N VAL A 59 -7.54 -5.84 11.76
CA VAL A 59 -8.56 -6.46 10.91
C VAL A 59 -9.07 -5.47 9.86
N HIS A 60 -9.23 -4.19 10.22
CA HIS A 60 -9.57 -3.15 9.25
C HIS A 60 -8.47 -2.95 8.21
N ALA A 61 -7.20 -2.93 8.64
CA ALA A 61 -6.04 -2.88 7.74
C ALA A 61 -6.06 -4.03 6.73
N HIS A 62 -6.32 -5.26 7.20
CA HIS A 62 -6.43 -6.44 6.37
C HIS A 62 -7.59 -6.35 5.37
N SER A 63 -8.77 -5.90 5.80
CA SER A 63 -9.91 -5.69 4.91
C SER A 63 -9.62 -4.68 3.80
N LEU A 64 -8.95 -3.57 4.11
CA LEU A 64 -8.54 -2.55 3.13
C LEU A 64 -7.49 -3.09 2.16
N TYR A 65 -6.56 -3.89 2.66
CA TYR A 65 -5.55 -4.57 1.85
C TYR A 65 -6.18 -5.49 0.80
N LEU A 66 -7.15 -6.33 1.20
CA LEU A 66 -7.86 -7.22 0.27
C LEU A 66 -8.60 -6.43 -0.81
N ALA A 67 -9.31 -5.36 -0.43
CA ALA A 67 -9.97 -4.49 -1.39
C ALA A 67 -8.97 -3.83 -2.38
N ALA A 68 -7.80 -3.42 -1.91
CA ALA A 68 -6.75 -2.89 -2.77
C ALA A 68 -6.17 -3.95 -3.73
N CYS A 69 -6.05 -5.20 -3.28
CA CYS A 69 -5.64 -6.32 -4.14
C CYS A 69 -6.67 -6.60 -5.24
N ASP A 70 -7.96 -6.50 -4.95
CA ASP A 70 -9.02 -6.64 -5.96
C ASP A 70 -8.98 -5.52 -7.00
N LEU A 71 -8.68 -4.28 -6.58
CA LEU A 71 -8.45 -3.18 -7.51
C LEU A 71 -7.24 -3.41 -8.41
N ALA A 72 -6.14 -3.94 -7.85
CA ALA A 72 -4.96 -4.31 -8.64
C ALA A 72 -5.30 -5.40 -9.67
N ARG A 73 -6.04 -6.44 -9.27
CA ARG A 73 -6.52 -7.49 -10.18
C ARG A 73 -7.49 -6.98 -11.25
N SER A 74 -8.15 -5.86 -10.98
CA SER A 74 -9.06 -5.21 -11.92
C SER A 74 -8.38 -4.15 -12.80
N GLY A 75 -7.08 -3.90 -12.63
CA GLY A 75 -6.33 -2.89 -13.41
C GLY A 75 -6.52 -1.44 -12.94
N HIS A 76 -7.10 -1.23 -11.76
CA HIS A 76 -7.36 0.10 -11.18
C HIS A 76 -6.24 0.54 -10.23
N PHE A 77 -5.00 0.59 -10.72
CA PHE A 77 -3.83 0.79 -9.86
C PHE A 77 -3.80 2.14 -9.12
N SER A 78 -4.20 3.24 -9.75
CA SER A 78 -4.23 4.55 -9.05
C SER A 78 -5.18 4.56 -7.84
N ALA A 79 -6.26 3.79 -7.92
CA ALA A 79 -7.24 3.68 -6.85
C ALA A 79 -6.79 2.75 -5.70
N MET A 80 -5.77 1.92 -5.91
CA MET A 80 -5.27 1.00 -4.87
C MET A 80 -4.44 1.71 -3.80
N PHE A 81 -3.62 2.69 -4.18
CA PHE A 81 -2.68 3.36 -3.27
C PHE A 81 -3.36 4.13 -2.11
N PRO A 82 -4.50 4.82 -2.32
CA PRO A 82 -5.30 5.33 -1.21
C PRO A 82 -5.67 4.27 -0.18
N LEU A 83 -6.15 3.11 -0.63
CA LEU A 83 -6.52 2.00 0.27
C LEU A 83 -5.29 1.41 0.95
N MET A 84 -4.18 1.23 0.23
CA MET A 84 -2.93 0.74 0.79
C MET A 84 -2.37 1.68 1.88
N ARG A 85 -2.45 3.00 1.68
CA ARG A 85 -2.09 3.98 2.71
C ARG A 85 -2.97 3.84 3.95
N THR A 86 -4.30 3.81 3.76
CA THR A 86 -5.23 3.70 4.89
C THR A 86 -5.08 2.36 5.61
N ALA A 87 -4.75 1.29 4.90
CA ALA A 87 -4.43 -0.01 5.48
C ALA A 87 -3.19 0.07 6.39
N MET A 88 -2.10 0.66 5.90
CA MET A 88 -0.90 0.88 6.72
C MET A 88 -1.17 1.79 7.93
N GLU A 89 -1.88 2.90 7.75
CA GLU A 89 -2.25 3.79 8.85
C GLU A 89 -3.10 3.07 9.90
N SER A 90 -4.00 2.19 9.47
CA SER A 90 -4.82 1.37 10.37
C SER A 90 -3.98 0.39 11.17
N ALA A 91 -3.01 -0.29 10.55
CA ALA A 91 -2.05 -1.15 11.26
C ALA A 91 -1.23 -0.34 12.28
N VAL A 92 -0.80 0.88 11.90
CA VAL A 92 -0.09 1.81 12.81
C VAL A 92 -0.97 2.22 13.98
N TYR A 93 -2.25 2.48 13.79
CA TYR A 93 -3.16 2.73 14.91
C TYR A 93 -3.23 1.52 15.85
N GLY A 94 -3.23 0.30 15.31
CA GLY A 94 -3.17 -0.92 16.09
C GLY A 94 -1.90 -1.03 16.95
N TYR A 95 -0.75 -0.63 16.41
CA TYR A 95 0.48 -0.47 17.19
C TYR A 95 0.30 0.57 18.31
N LEU A 96 -0.17 1.79 17.98
CA LEU A 96 -0.26 2.88 18.94
C LEU A 96 -1.26 2.61 20.07
N PHE A 97 -2.36 1.90 19.80
CA PHE A 97 -3.30 1.49 20.84
C PHE A 97 -2.67 0.59 21.90
N ASN A 98 -1.68 -0.22 21.52
CA ASN A 98 -0.97 -1.10 22.43
C ASN A 98 0.19 -0.40 23.16
N THR A 99 0.66 0.75 22.68
CA THR A 99 1.87 1.41 23.21
C THR A 99 1.63 2.77 23.87
N GLU A 100 0.52 3.45 23.57
CA GLU A 100 0.24 4.80 24.06
C GLU A 100 -0.90 4.81 25.08
N GLU A 101 -0.55 5.10 26.33
CA GLU A 101 -1.52 5.22 27.42
C GLU A 101 -2.59 6.29 27.13
N GLY A 102 -3.85 5.97 27.40
CA GLY A 102 -5.01 6.86 27.21
C GLY A 102 -5.41 7.12 25.75
N LEU A 103 -4.70 6.56 24.76
CA LEU A 103 -5.09 6.72 23.35
C LEU A 103 -6.42 6.04 23.03
N ILE A 104 -6.66 4.85 23.62
CA ILE A 104 -7.93 4.12 23.49
C ILE A 104 -9.10 4.95 24.01
N ASP A 105 -8.96 5.61 25.16
CA ASP A 105 -10.04 6.41 25.73
C ASP A 105 -10.37 7.63 24.86
N LYS A 106 -9.34 8.31 24.34
CA LYS A 106 -9.53 9.42 23.37
C LYS A 106 -10.21 8.95 22.08
N TRP A 107 -9.96 7.71 21.66
CA TRP A 107 -10.63 7.13 20.50
C TRP A 107 -12.09 6.79 20.79
N ARG A 108 -12.37 6.07 21.88
CA ARG A 108 -13.73 5.69 22.31
C ARG A 108 -14.63 6.90 22.56
N ASN A 109 -14.07 7.97 23.13
CA ASN A 109 -14.82 9.18 23.48
C ASN A 109 -14.98 10.18 22.33
N ARG A 110 -14.47 9.89 21.12
CA ARG A 110 -14.42 10.84 19.98
C ARG A 110 -15.73 11.58 19.69
N HIS A 111 -16.87 10.93 19.91
CA HIS A 111 -18.19 11.46 19.57
C HIS A 111 -19.03 11.89 20.78
N VAL A 112 -18.43 11.97 21.98
CA VAL A 112 -19.15 12.37 23.21
C VAL A 112 -19.40 13.87 23.26
N THR A 113 -18.37 14.69 22.99
CA THR A 113 -18.49 16.16 22.88
C THR A 113 -17.61 16.71 21.75
N THR A 114 -17.77 18.00 21.44
CA THR A 114 -16.90 18.73 20.50
C THR A 114 -15.44 18.76 20.97
N GLU A 115 -15.21 18.87 22.28
CA GLU A 115 -13.88 18.82 22.89
C GLU A 115 -13.25 17.43 22.70
N CYS A 116 -13.99 16.36 23.01
CA CYS A 116 -13.49 15.00 22.79
C CYS A 116 -13.19 14.71 21.30
N PHE A 117 -13.98 15.27 20.37
CA PHE A 117 -13.70 15.16 18.95
C PHE A 117 -12.35 15.80 18.58
N ASN A 118 -12.08 17.01 19.07
CA ASN A 118 -10.84 17.73 18.81
C ASN A 118 -9.63 17.04 19.45
N GLU A 119 -9.76 16.57 20.69
CA GLU A 119 -8.72 15.80 21.39
C GLU A 119 -8.38 14.51 20.64
N SER A 120 -9.42 13.77 20.21
CA SER A 120 -9.25 12.55 19.40
C SER A 120 -8.53 12.88 18.10
N LYS A 121 -9.01 13.87 17.33
CA LYS A 121 -8.37 14.31 16.08
C LYS A 121 -6.90 14.65 16.29
N GLN A 122 -6.58 15.44 17.31
CA GLN A 122 -5.20 15.83 17.62
C GLN A 122 -4.32 14.63 17.99
N ALA A 123 -4.86 13.67 18.73
CA ALA A 123 -4.14 12.45 19.12
C ALA A 123 -3.70 11.63 17.90
N PHE A 124 -4.48 11.61 16.82
CA PHE A 124 -4.17 10.81 15.62
C PHE A 124 -3.39 11.55 14.52
N THR A 125 -3.37 12.89 14.49
CA THR A 125 -2.69 13.70 13.45
C THR A 125 -1.21 13.33 13.21
N ARG A 126 -0.49 12.88 14.25
CA ARG A 126 0.94 12.55 14.18
C ARG A 126 1.25 11.06 14.34
N ALA A 127 0.26 10.19 14.14
CA ALA A 127 0.40 8.75 14.34
C ALA A 127 1.60 8.16 13.59
N MET A 128 1.72 8.43 12.28
CA MET A 128 2.83 7.92 11.46
C MET A 128 4.20 8.42 11.94
N THR A 129 4.29 9.69 12.35
CA THR A 129 5.53 10.24 12.92
C THR A 129 5.94 9.55 14.23
N ARG A 130 4.98 9.24 15.11
CA ARG A 130 5.25 8.56 16.38
C ARG A 130 5.63 7.09 16.15
N PHE A 131 4.97 6.44 15.20
CA PHE A 131 5.35 5.10 14.76
C PHE A 131 6.77 5.06 14.19
N ARG A 132 7.11 6.00 13.29
CA ARG A 132 8.47 6.15 12.73
C ARG A 132 9.53 6.18 13.83
N THR A 133 9.34 7.02 14.85
CA THR A 133 10.28 7.09 15.99
C THR A 133 10.42 5.75 16.71
N SER A 134 9.35 4.97 16.80
CA SER A 134 9.35 3.68 17.49
C SER A 134 10.12 2.62 16.70
N ILE A 135 9.84 2.49 15.40
CA ILE A 135 10.54 1.53 14.54
C ILE A 135 12.02 1.91 14.35
N GLN A 136 12.36 3.20 14.34
CA GLN A 136 13.77 3.66 14.33
C GLN A 136 14.57 3.18 15.55
N LYS A 137 13.93 3.12 16.72
CA LYS A 137 14.59 2.56 17.93
C LYS A 137 14.78 1.06 17.81
N HIS A 138 13.85 0.35 17.17
CA HIS A 138 14.02 -1.07 16.88
C HIS A 138 15.22 -1.30 15.94
N ASP A 139 15.32 -0.52 14.85
CA ASP A 139 16.38 -0.68 13.85
C ASP A 139 17.78 -0.53 14.45
N GLN A 140 17.97 0.35 15.44
CA GLN A 140 19.24 0.51 16.18
C GLN A 140 19.73 -0.77 16.86
N HIS A 141 18.84 -1.75 17.08
CA HIS A 141 19.13 -3.02 17.73
C HIS A 141 18.93 -4.22 16.78
N SER A 142 18.58 -3.97 15.52
CA SER A 142 18.35 -5.00 14.50
C SER A 142 19.65 -5.41 13.80
N GLY A 143 19.65 -6.53 13.08
CA GLY A 143 20.82 -7.02 12.34
C GLY A 143 21.08 -6.26 11.03
N ASP A 144 21.09 -4.92 11.10
CA ASP A 144 21.20 -3.99 9.96
C ASP A 144 20.00 -3.96 8.98
N THR A 145 18.85 -4.54 9.33
CA THR A 145 17.65 -4.47 8.48
C THR A 145 16.95 -3.10 8.63
N PRO A 146 16.82 -2.29 7.56
CA PRO A 146 16.30 -0.92 7.66
C PRO A 146 14.75 -0.88 7.58
N TYR A 147 14.03 -1.42 8.57
CA TYR A 147 12.56 -1.45 8.55
C TYR A 147 11.94 -0.04 8.49
N THR A 148 12.55 0.93 9.16
CA THR A 148 12.11 2.33 9.08
C THR A 148 12.12 2.81 7.64
N GLU A 149 13.25 2.64 6.93
CA GLU A 149 13.39 3.10 5.56
C GLU A 149 12.32 2.45 4.68
N LEU A 150 12.22 1.12 4.75
CA LEU A 150 11.26 0.35 3.97
C LEU A 150 9.80 0.81 4.21
N LEU A 151 9.36 0.87 5.47
CA LEU A 151 7.97 1.20 5.80
C LEU A 151 7.65 2.67 5.46
N MET A 152 8.59 3.58 5.69
CA MET A 152 8.37 5.00 5.38
C MET A 152 8.39 5.24 3.86
N SER A 153 9.27 4.57 3.11
CA SER A 153 9.27 4.66 1.65
C SER A 153 7.99 4.10 1.04
N LEU A 154 7.39 3.06 1.62
CA LEU A 154 6.07 2.59 1.20
C LEU A 154 4.97 3.60 1.51
N TYR A 155 4.99 4.20 2.71
CA TYR A 155 4.02 5.23 3.05
C TYR A 155 4.10 6.45 2.10
N ASP A 156 5.30 6.91 1.79
CA ASP A 156 5.54 8.00 0.84
C ASP A 156 5.12 7.61 -0.59
N ALA A 157 5.43 6.38 -1.04
CA ALA A 157 4.94 5.87 -2.32
C ALA A 157 3.40 5.84 -2.38
N ALA A 158 2.71 5.51 -1.29
CA ALA A 158 1.25 5.52 -1.27
C ALA A 158 0.69 6.93 -1.51
N ILE A 159 1.33 7.94 -0.92
CA ILE A 159 1.00 9.36 -1.12
C ILE A 159 1.22 9.74 -2.58
N ASP A 160 2.39 9.41 -3.13
CA ASP A 160 2.78 9.80 -4.48
C ASP A 160 1.88 9.19 -5.55
N TYR A 161 1.50 7.91 -5.43
CA TYR A 161 0.80 7.20 -6.49
C TYR A 161 -0.74 7.21 -6.41
N GLY A 162 -1.34 7.89 -5.44
CA GLY A 162 -2.79 8.06 -5.45
C GLY A 162 -3.43 8.61 -4.19
N ALA A 163 -2.78 8.51 -3.02
CA ALA A 163 -3.41 8.86 -1.75
C ALA A 163 -3.44 10.38 -1.42
N HIS A 164 -2.97 11.23 -2.33
CA HIS A 164 -3.10 12.69 -2.25
C HIS A 164 -3.09 13.32 -3.66
N PRO A 165 -3.80 14.44 -3.92
CA PRO A 165 -3.64 15.17 -5.16
C PRO A 165 -2.20 15.67 -5.26
N ASN A 166 -1.44 15.07 -6.18
CA ASN A 166 -0.10 15.47 -6.58
C ASN A 166 0.08 15.13 -8.08
N PRO A 167 1.12 15.67 -8.75
CA PRO A 167 1.33 15.44 -10.17
C PRO A 167 1.42 13.95 -10.54
N ILE A 168 2.15 13.14 -9.78
CA ILE A 168 2.32 11.70 -10.01
C ILE A 168 0.95 10.99 -9.92
N ALA A 169 0.21 11.20 -8.83
CA ALA A 169 -1.10 10.60 -8.60
C ALA A 169 -2.13 10.89 -9.72
N LEU A 170 -2.12 12.12 -10.26
CA LEU A 170 -3.10 12.54 -11.27
C LEU A 170 -2.66 12.24 -12.70
N THR A 171 -1.36 12.28 -12.98
CA THR A 171 -0.84 12.20 -14.36
C THR A 171 -0.29 10.83 -14.75
N ASN A 172 -0.04 9.91 -13.81
CA ASN A 172 0.53 8.60 -14.14
C ASN A 172 -0.37 7.70 -15.01
N ASN A 173 -1.67 7.99 -15.07
CA ASN A 173 -2.60 7.32 -15.99
C ASN A 173 -3.02 8.23 -17.14
N MET A 174 -2.32 9.34 -17.37
CA MET A 174 -2.66 10.32 -18.40
C MET A 174 -1.55 10.38 -19.45
N SER A 175 -1.94 10.49 -20.72
CA SER A 175 -1.06 10.92 -21.80
C SER A 175 -1.66 12.11 -22.52
N VAL A 176 -0.80 13.08 -22.88
CA VAL A 176 -1.19 14.23 -23.70
C VAL A 176 -0.41 14.18 -25.00
N SER A 177 -1.10 14.15 -26.14
CA SER A 177 -0.50 14.32 -27.46
C SER A 177 -1.01 15.60 -28.11
N VAL A 178 -0.18 16.19 -28.98
CA VAL A 178 -0.57 17.31 -29.83
C VAL A 178 -0.67 16.79 -31.25
N GLU A 179 -1.88 16.74 -31.79
CA GLU A 179 -2.20 16.27 -33.14
C GLU A 179 -2.97 17.39 -33.85
N ASP A 180 -2.52 17.85 -35.03
CA ASP A 180 -3.19 18.88 -35.85
C ASP A 180 -3.64 20.15 -35.10
N ASN A 181 -2.77 20.69 -34.24
CA ASN A 181 -3.05 21.86 -33.39
C ASN A 181 -4.17 21.65 -32.36
N GLN A 182 -4.55 20.39 -32.10
CA GLN A 182 -5.45 19.98 -31.02
C GLN A 182 -4.68 19.26 -29.92
N ILE A 183 -5.06 19.53 -28.67
CA ILE A 183 -4.54 18.83 -27.50
C ILE A 183 -5.45 17.62 -27.27
N LYS A 184 -4.90 16.42 -27.42
CA LYS A 184 -5.59 15.17 -27.13
C LYS A 184 -5.18 14.69 -25.73
N PHE A 185 -6.18 14.59 -24.86
CA PHE A 185 -6.05 14.01 -23.53
C PHE A 185 -6.53 12.57 -23.59
N SER A 186 -5.71 11.63 -23.10
CA SER A 186 -6.12 10.24 -22.90
C SER A 186 -5.87 9.85 -21.44
N TYR A 187 -6.79 9.06 -20.88
CA TYR A 187 -6.68 8.52 -19.53
C TYR A 187 -6.84 7.00 -19.57
N ASP A 188 -5.83 6.29 -19.08
CA ASP A 188 -5.85 4.84 -18.96
C ASP A 188 -6.73 4.43 -17.79
N TYR A 189 -8.02 4.21 -18.09
CA TYR A 189 -9.02 3.85 -17.10
C TYR A 189 -8.76 2.46 -16.49
N LEU A 190 -8.40 1.49 -17.35
CA LEU A 190 -7.88 0.19 -16.96
C LEU A 190 -6.45 0.07 -17.45
N ARG A 191 -5.55 -0.29 -16.56
CA ARG A 191 -4.15 -0.52 -16.90
C ARG A 191 -3.98 -1.98 -17.31
N THR A 192 -3.83 -2.18 -18.62
CA THR A 192 -3.71 -3.51 -19.26
C THR A 192 -2.28 -3.84 -19.68
N ASP A 193 -1.35 -2.89 -19.53
CA ASP A 193 0.06 -3.10 -19.82
C ASP A 193 0.75 -3.98 -18.76
N LEU A 194 1.60 -4.92 -19.20
CA LEU A 194 2.29 -5.86 -18.31
C LEU A 194 3.09 -5.15 -17.20
N VAL A 195 3.68 -3.99 -17.51
CA VAL A 195 4.47 -3.22 -16.53
C VAL A 195 3.57 -2.68 -15.42
N GLY A 196 2.38 -2.17 -15.75
CA GLY A 196 1.39 -1.69 -14.79
C GLY A 196 0.86 -2.82 -13.91
N ILE A 197 0.55 -3.96 -14.52
CA ILE A 197 0.10 -5.16 -13.80
C ILE A 197 1.15 -5.64 -12.79
N ARG A 198 2.42 -5.72 -13.21
CA ARG A 198 3.54 -6.06 -12.32
C ARG A 198 3.65 -5.07 -11.15
N GLN A 199 3.59 -3.77 -11.43
CA GLN A 199 3.64 -2.73 -10.39
C GLN A 199 2.52 -2.89 -9.36
N GLY A 200 1.30 -3.18 -9.81
CA GLY A 200 0.19 -3.46 -8.91
C GLY A 200 0.44 -4.67 -8.01
N PHE A 201 1.00 -5.75 -8.55
CA PHE A 201 1.38 -6.92 -7.74
C PHE A 201 2.53 -6.63 -6.78
N PHE A 202 3.55 -5.89 -7.19
CA PHE A 202 4.63 -5.47 -6.30
C PHE A 202 4.09 -4.68 -5.11
N ALA A 203 3.16 -3.75 -5.36
CA ALA A 203 2.46 -3.05 -4.30
C ALA A 203 1.66 -4.01 -3.40
N CYS A 204 0.94 -4.99 -3.96
CA CYS A 204 0.24 -5.99 -3.14
C CYS A 204 1.20 -6.79 -2.25
N PHE A 205 2.43 -7.07 -2.70
CA PHE A 205 3.40 -7.80 -1.89
C PHE A 205 3.98 -6.92 -0.78
N ASP A 206 4.49 -5.75 -1.17
CA ASP A 206 5.24 -4.88 -0.27
C ASP A 206 4.35 -4.33 0.85
N TYR A 207 3.12 -3.91 0.53
CA TYR A 207 2.18 -3.43 1.54
C TYR A 207 1.62 -4.55 2.40
N GLY A 208 1.46 -5.75 1.83
CA GLY A 208 1.05 -6.92 2.61
C GLY A 208 2.09 -7.28 3.68
N MET A 209 3.37 -7.26 3.31
CA MET A 209 4.48 -7.41 4.26
C MET A 209 4.52 -6.27 5.27
N ALA A 210 4.38 -5.02 4.83
CA ALA A 210 4.41 -3.86 5.72
C ALA A 210 3.35 -3.94 6.82
N ILE A 211 2.11 -4.27 6.45
CA ILE A 211 1.00 -4.45 7.41
C ILE A 211 1.33 -5.57 8.40
N ALA A 212 1.81 -6.72 7.92
CA ALA A 212 2.16 -7.84 8.80
C ALA A 212 3.32 -7.50 9.75
N VAL A 213 4.34 -6.78 9.28
CA VAL A 213 5.46 -6.30 10.09
C VAL A 213 4.97 -5.35 11.18
N ILE A 214 4.12 -4.38 10.84
CA ILE A 214 3.58 -3.41 11.82
C ILE A 214 2.77 -4.12 12.90
N ASN A 215 1.90 -5.06 12.51
CA ASN A 215 1.10 -5.86 13.44
C ASN A 215 1.98 -6.75 14.33
N HIS A 216 2.98 -7.43 13.78
CA HIS A 216 3.90 -8.25 14.56
C HIS A 216 4.76 -7.40 15.50
N PHE A 217 5.20 -6.22 15.06
CA PHE A 217 5.91 -5.28 15.92
C PHE A 217 5.04 -4.82 17.09
N SER A 218 3.73 -4.61 16.87
CA SER A 218 2.76 -4.37 17.95
C SER A 218 2.68 -5.56 18.91
N ARG A 219 2.62 -6.79 18.39
CA ARG A 219 2.60 -8.01 19.22
C ARG A 219 3.86 -8.17 20.06
N MET A 220 5.04 -7.85 19.53
CA MET A 220 6.30 -7.91 20.29
C MET A 220 6.31 -7.00 21.51
N VAL A 221 5.56 -5.89 21.49
CA VAL A 221 5.41 -5.01 22.66
C VAL A 221 4.55 -5.66 23.74
N ILE A 222 3.53 -6.43 23.34
CA ILE A 222 2.62 -7.13 24.24
C ILE A 222 3.26 -8.42 24.79
N ASP A 223 3.94 -9.18 23.92
CA ASP A 223 4.62 -10.42 24.25
C ASP A 223 6.09 -10.34 23.79
N PRO A 224 7.01 -9.96 24.69
CA PRO A 224 8.44 -9.89 24.40
C PRO A 224 9.11 -11.23 24.11
N THR A 225 8.40 -12.36 24.28
CA THR A 225 8.95 -13.70 23.97
C THR A 225 8.84 -14.04 22.48
N LEU A 226 8.05 -13.27 21.72
CA LEU A 226 7.92 -13.47 20.28
C LEU A 226 9.26 -13.23 19.56
N PRO A 227 9.51 -13.96 18.45
CA PRO A 227 10.69 -13.72 17.64
C PRO A 227 10.70 -12.28 17.11
N GLY A 228 11.90 -11.70 17.03
CA GLY A 228 12.08 -10.38 16.44
C GLY A 228 11.69 -10.32 14.96
N LEU A 229 11.64 -9.12 14.40
CA LEU A 229 11.23 -8.92 13.01
C LEU A 229 12.12 -9.68 12.02
N ASP A 230 13.44 -9.69 12.22
CA ASP A 230 14.37 -10.38 11.31
C ASP A 230 14.13 -11.89 11.25
N ALA A 231 14.00 -12.51 12.43
CA ALA A 231 13.72 -13.94 12.55
C ALA A 231 12.37 -14.32 11.93
N THR A 232 11.43 -13.36 11.85
CA THR A 232 10.07 -13.59 11.35
C THR A 232 9.96 -13.32 9.85
N PHE A 233 10.57 -12.23 9.35
CA PHE A 233 10.24 -11.69 8.02
C PHE A 233 11.38 -11.75 6.99
N VAL A 234 12.66 -11.86 7.38
CA VAL A 234 13.78 -11.78 6.40
C VAL A 234 13.66 -12.84 5.31
N GLN A 235 13.26 -14.06 5.66
CA GLN A 235 13.09 -15.12 4.67
C GLN A 235 11.93 -14.81 3.71
N PHE A 236 10.85 -14.23 4.21
CA PHE A 236 9.71 -13.84 3.38
C PHE A 236 10.03 -12.63 2.49
N TYR A 237 10.87 -11.70 2.94
CA TYR A 237 11.41 -10.63 2.08
C TYR A 237 12.23 -11.19 0.92
N ARG A 238 13.11 -12.15 1.19
CA ARG A 238 13.91 -12.81 0.13
C ARG A 238 13.01 -13.52 -0.88
N GLU A 239 11.99 -14.22 -0.39
CA GLU A 239 11.00 -14.87 -1.25
C GLU A 239 10.25 -13.85 -2.11
N THR A 240 9.76 -12.77 -1.50
CA THR A 240 9.05 -11.69 -2.21
C THR A 240 9.93 -11.03 -3.28
N ASN A 241 11.21 -10.79 -2.96
CA ASN A 241 12.16 -10.24 -3.92
C ASN A 241 12.38 -11.21 -5.08
N ALA A 242 12.57 -12.51 -4.82
CA ALA A 242 12.74 -13.50 -5.86
C ALA A 242 11.52 -13.59 -6.80
N VAL A 243 10.30 -13.54 -6.25
CA VAL A 243 9.06 -13.48 -7.04
C VAL A 243 9.02 -12.20 -7.88
N SER A 244 9.37 -11.06 -7.28
CA SER A 244 9.36 -9.77 -7.98
C SER A 244 10.37 -9.71 -9.12
N ASP A 245 11.59 -10.19 -8.88
CA ASP A 245 12.67 -10.22 -9.86
C ASP A 245 12.31 -11.16 -11.01
N LYS A 246 11.70 -12.32 -10.73
CA LYS A 246 11.21 -13.23 -11.75
C LYS A 246 10.09 -12.62 -12.60
N LEU A 247 9.13 -11.93 -11.97
CA LEU A 247 8.06 -11.23 -12.68
C LEU A 247 8.59 -10.08 -13.53
N HIS A 248 9.66 -9.40 -13.07
CA HIS A 248 10.29 -8.33 -13.82
C HIS A 248 11.12 -8.86 -14.99
N GLY A 249 11.85 -9.95 -14.78
CA GLY A 249 12.82 -10.55 -15.71
C GLY A 249 14.28 -10.33 -15.30
N GLU A 250 14.52 -9.45 -14.33
CA GLU A 250 15.83 -9.13 -13.76
C GLU A 250 15.68 -8.57 -12.33
N PRO A 251 16.76 -8.47 -11.54
CA PRO A 251 16.71 -7.86 -10.22
C PRO A 251 16.18 -6.42 -10.28
N ILE A 252 15.00 -6.16 -9.72
CA ILE A 252 14.34 -4.86 -9.83
C ILE A 252 14.73 -3.91 -8.68
N GLY A 253 14.92 -4.44 -7.46
CA GLY A 253 15.11 -3.60 -6.26
C GLY A 253 13.88 -2.74 -5.92
N PHE A 254 13.87 -2.12 -4.73
CA PHE A 254 12.69 -1.41 -4.24
C PHE A 254 12.38 -0.14 -5.05
N LYS A 255 13.38 0.72 -5.26
CA LYS A 255 13.20 2.03 -5.92
C LYS A 255 12.59 1.87 -7.31
N ASN A 256 13.05 0.90 -8.09
CA ASN A 256 12.63 0.70 -9.48
C ASN A 256 11.24 0.05 -9.58
N ARG A 257 10.70 -0.54 -8.50
CA ARG A 257 9.30 -1.00 -8.46
C ARG A 257 8.30 0.15 -8.55
N TYR A 258 8.68 1.34 -8.06
CA TYR A 258 7.79 2.49 -7.97
C TYR A 258 8.29 3.65 -8.83
N TYR A 259 9.49 4.17 -8.54
CA TYR A 259 9.90 5.52 -8.91
C TYR A 259 10.54 5.67 -10.30
N ASP A 260 10.89 4.59 -10.99
CA ASP A 260 11.45 4.66 -12.36
C ASP A 260 10.38 4.95 -13.43
N ARG A 261 9.10 4.94 -13.05
CA ARG A 261 7.96 5.11 -13.95
C ARG A 261 7.13 6.34 -13.64
N ILE A 262 7.80 7.43 -13.30
CA ILE A 262 7.16 8.73 -13.17
C ILE A 262 6.86 9.27 -14.58
N ASN A 263 5.63 9.74 -14.80
CA ASN A 263 5.26 10.35 -16.07
C ASN A 263 6.22 11.51 -16.41
N THR A 264 6.62 11.64 -17.69
CA THR A 264 7.48 12.73 -18.19
C THR A 264 6.96 14.14 -17.88
N PHE A 265 5.67 14.30 -17.56
CA PHE A 265 5.11 15.57 -17.10
C PHE A 265 5.56 15.98 -15.69
N VAL A 266 6.10 15.05 -14.90
CA VAL A 266 6.65 15.33 -13.58
C VAL A 266 8.16 15.48 -13.73
N PRO A 267 8.74 16.65 -13.40
CA PRO A 267 10.17 16.85 -13.43
C PRO A 267 10.88 15.85 -12.51
N THR A 268 11.92 15.18 -13.01
CA THR A 268 12.79 14.37 -12.15
C THR A 268 13.54 15.31 -11.19
N PRO A 269 13.63 15.02 -9.88
CA PRO A 269 14.48 15.78 -8.99
C PRO A 269 15.92 15.74 -9.50
N VAL A 270 16.55 16.92 -9.63
CA VAL A 270 17.96 17.08 -10.00
C VAL A 270 18.85 16.69 -8.83
#